data_AF-A0A235IY31-F1
#
_entry.id   AF-A0A235IY31-F1
#
_cell.length_a   1.000
_cell.length_b   1.000
_cell.length_c   1.000
_cell.angle_alpha   90.00
_cell.angle_beta   90.00
_cell.angle_gamma   90.00
#
_symmetry.space_group_name_H-M   'P 1'
#
loop_
_entity.id
_entity.type
_entity.pdbx_description
1 polymer ?
#
loop_
_entity_poly.entity_id
_entity_poly.type
_entity_poly.pdbx_seq_one_letter_code
_entity_poly.pdbx_strand_id
1 'polypeptide(L)'
;MEFRKKFEMMTEKLQANRNVKIIKLAFNRQATEKELVMARNYANRELPTEVERFFREMNGFSMEWEHTIEAIKEDDDSDKGYINILPIQEIFRDWKNTTWFDTGDAEEYKGVLPMDFFIPEACAAFYQHPEQELQNTIYYHYFGEDLLNTRYTFLEYIDRLIEARGYFYWIHTLCNGFEENLTVEGFRRKMPLIFDDYNDHLFHPISAG
;
A
#
# COMPACT_ATOMS: atom_id res chain seq x y z
N MET A 1 17.53 9.67 -2.29
CA MET A 1 16.42 10.27 -3.06
C MET A 1 15.22 10.40 -2.12
N GLU A 2 14.53 11.53 -2.15
CA GLU A 2 13.34 11.85 -1.32
C GLU A 2 12.10 11.10 -1.84
N PHE A 3 11.27 10.58 -0.94
CA PHE A 3 10.03 9.87 -1.24
C PHE A 3 9.07 10.74 -2.06
N ARG A 4 8.87 11.99 -1.66
CA ARG A 4 7.97 12.91 -2.39
C ARG A 4 8.35 13.00 -3.87
N LYS A 5 9.65 13.16 -4.15
CA LYS A 5 10.18 13.21 -5.51
C LYS A 5 9.94 11.91 -6.27
N LYS A 6 10.03 10.74 -5.63
CA LYS A 6 9.71 9.45 -6.28
C LYS A 6 8.24 9.41 -6.74
N PHE A 7 7.31 9.82 -5.89
CA PHE A 7 5.88 9.90 -6.24
C PHE A 7 5.61 10.94 -7.32
N GLU A 8 6.23 12.12 -7.25
CA GLU A 8 6.14 13.14 -8.30
C GLU A 8 6.60 12.58 -9.66
N MET A 9 7.78 11.94 -9.72
CA MET A 9 8.28 11.31 -10.94
C MET A 9 7.37 10.20 -11.47
N MET A 10 6.81 9.36 -10.59
CA MET A 10 5.82 8.35 -10.99
C MET A 10 4.59 9.01 -11.60
N THR A 11 4.05 10.05 -10.98
CA THR A 11 2.86 10.75 -11.48
C THR A 11 3.10 11.47 -12.80
N GLU A 12 4.27 12.07 -12.99
CA GLU A 12 4.69 12.68 -14.26
C GLU A 12 4.74 11.63 -15.38
N LYS A 13 5.32 10.45 -15.09
CA LYS A 13 5.34 9.33 -16.04
C LYS A 13 3.92 8.85 -16.39
N LEU A 14 3.03 8.74 -15.40
CA LEU A 14 1.63 8.34 -15.63
C LEU A 14 0.88 9.37 -16.47
N GLN A 15 1.07 10.66 -16.21
CA GLN A 15 0.47 11.75 -17.00
C GLN A 15 0.98 11.77 -18.44
N ALA A 16 2.24 11.41 -18.67
CA ALA A 16 2.83 11.32 -20.00
C ALA A 16 2.42 10.04 -20.76
N ASN A 17 1.89 9.03 -20.07
CA ASN A 17 1.47 7.78 -20.68
C ASN A 17 0.09 7.93 -21.35
N ARG A 18 0.07 7.86 -22.69
CA ARG A 18 -1.17 7.95 -23.50
C ARG A 18 -2.21 6.86 -23.17
N ASN A 19 -1.78 5.75 -22.59
CA ASN A 19 -2.62 4.62 -22.23
C ASN A 19 -3.25 4.78 -20.84
N VAL A 20 -2.96 5.86 -20.10
CA VAL A 20 -3.43 6.08 -18.74
C VAL A 20 -4.14 7.42 -18.63
N LYS A 21 -5.21 7.43 -17.84
CA LYS A 21 -5.92 8.64 -17.43
C LYS A 21 -5.98 8.67 -15.91
N ILE A 22 -5.33 9.69 -15.33
CA ILE A 22 -5.43 9.96 -13.89
C ILE A 22 -6.80 10.57 -13.59
N ILE A 23 -7.52 9.95 -12.67
CA ILE A 23 -8.86 10.35 -12.21
C ILE A 23 -8.74 11.23 -10.97
N LYS A 24 -7.87 10.85 -10.03
CA LYS A 24 -7.62 11.57 -8.78
C LYS A 24 -6.14 11.59 -8.49
N LEU A 25 -5.65 12.72 -7.99
CA LEU A 25 -4.27 12.86 -7.52
C LEU A 25 -4.22 13.87 -6.38
N ALA A 26 -3.64 13.48 -5.25
CA ALA A 26 -3.45 14.35 -4.10
C ALA A 26 -2.13 14.01 -3.39
N PHE A 27 -1.28 15.03 -3.25
CA PHE A 27 -0.12 15.02 -2.37
C PHE A 27 -0.49 15.76 -1.09
N ASN A 28 -0.46 15.09 0.06
CA ASN A 28 -0.73 15.77 1.31
C ASN A 28 0.45 16.65 1.73
N ARG A 29 0.17 17.60 2.62
CA ARG A 29 1.21 18.41 3.29
C ARG A 29 2.13 17.51 4.12
N GLN A 30 3.28 18.03 4.53
CA GLN A 30 4.14 17.37 5.52
C GLN A 30 3.40 17.18 6.85
N ALA A 31 3.75 16.11 7.57
CA ALA A 31 3.26 15.90 8.93
C ALA A 31 3.86 16.96 9.86
N THR A 32 3.03 17.50 10.74
CA THR A 32 3.49 18.37 11.82
C THR A 32 4.20 17.55 12.89
N GLU A 33 5.08 18.19 13.67
CA GLU A 33 5.69 17.51 14.84
C GLU A 33 4.65 16.95 15.81
N LYS A 34 3.50 17.61 15.95
CA LYS A 34 2.40 17.12 16.79
C LYS A 34 1.87 15.78 16.28
N GLU A 35 1.67 15.64 14.97
CA GLU A 35 1.20 14.39 14.35
C GLU A 35 2.23 13.28 14.49
N LEU A 36 3.51 13.58 14.26
CA LEU A 36 4.60 12.61 14.44
C LEU A 36 4.75 12.16 15.89
N VAL A 37 4.64 13.07 16.86
CA VAL A 37 4.69 12.73 18.30
C VAL A 37 3.51 11.84 18.69
N MET A 38 2.29 12.11 18.19
CA MET A 38 1.13 11.24 18.43
C MET A 38 1.37 9.83 17.89
N ALA A 39 1.88 9.71 16.66
CA ALA A 39 2.17 8.43 16.04
C ALA A 39 3.26 7.64 16.80
N ARG A 40 4.36 8.30 17.21
CA ARG A 40 5.40 7.68 18.05
C ARG A 40 4.86 7.14 19.36
N ASN A 41 4.04 7.96 20.06
CA ASN A 41 3.42 7.55 21.32
C ASN A 41 2.51 6.33 21.13
N TYR A 42 1.74 6.28 20.04
CA TYR A 42 0.91 5.12 19.72
C TYR A 42 1.75 3.87 19.39
N ALA A 43 2.83 4.05 18.62
CA ALA A 43 3.78 2.99 18.25
C ALA A 43 4.63 2.46 19.43
N ASN A 44 4.30 2.86 20.67
CA ASN A 44 4.98 2.45 21.91
C ASN A 44 6.50 2.68 21.91
N ARG A 45 7.02 3.69 21.17
CA ARG A 45 8.40 4.23 21.17
C ARG A 45 8.63 5.14 19.95
N GLU A 46 9.51 4.75 19.04
CA GLU A 46 9.92 5.47 17.84
C GLU A 46 9.30 4.80 16.62
N LEU A 47 9.12 5.57 15.56
CA LEU A 47 8.72 5.03 14.27
C LEU A 47 9.97 4.50 13.54
N PRO A 48 9.84 3.47 12.69
CA PRO A 48 10.91 3.11 11.77
C PRO A 48 11.37 4.33 10.97
N THR A 49 12.68 4.48 10.79
CA THR A 49 13.28 5.70 10.21
C THR A 49 12.66 6.10 8.87
N GLU A 50 12.43 5.12 7.99
CA GLU A 50 11.87 5.37 6.66
C GLU A 50 10.37 5.74 6.71
N VAL A 51 9.63 5.22 7.69
CA VAL A 51 8.22 5.59 7.92
C VAL A 51 8.15 7.06 8.36
N GLU A 52 8.90 7.43 9.40
CA GLU A 52 8.93 8.82 9.86
C GLU A 52 9.37 9.78 8.76
N ARG A 53 10.43 9.42 8.03
CA ARG A 53 10.95 10.22 6.93
C ARG A 53 9.91 10.43 5.84
N PHE A 54 9.18 9.40 5.43
CA PHE A 54 8.09 9.53 4.46
C PHE A 54 7.07 10.57 4.92
N PHE A 55 6.56 10.45 6.16
CA PHE A 55 5.53 11.36 6.67
C PHE A 55 6.04 12.80 6.90
N ARG A 56 7.35 12.97 7.17
CA ARG A 56 7.99 14.30 7.18
C ARG A 56 8.04 14.96 5.81
N GLU A 57 8.16 14.18 4.74
CA GLU A 57 8.17 14.71 3.37
C GLU A 57 6.75 14.87 2.80
N MET A 58 5.82 13.98 3.17
CA MET A 58 4.45 13.92 2.68
C MET A 58 3.54 13.11 3.62
N ASN A 59 2.50 13.75 4.18
CA ASN A 59 1.59 13.12 5.16
C ASN A 59 0.47 12.30 4.49
N GLY A 60 0.85 11.33 3.67
CA GLY A 60 -0.07 10.53 2.87
C GLY A 60 -0.17 10.98 1.42
N PHE A 61 -0.70 10.09 0.59
CA PHE A 61 -0.77 10.25 -0.86
C PHE A 61 -1.98 9.49 -1.40
N SER A 62 -2.73 10.10 -2.31
CA SER A 62 -3.84 9.43 -2.96
C SER A 62 -3.75 9.57 -4.47
N MET A 63 -3.97 8.48 -5.19
CA MET A 63 -4.03 8.45 -6.65
C MET A 63 -5.03 7.42 -7.12
N GLU A 64 -5.75 7.76 -8.18
CA GLU A 64 -6.63 6.86 -8.90
C GLU A 64 -6.40 7.06 -10.40
N TRP A 65 -6.27 5.98 -11.14
CA TRP A 65 -6.15 6.02 -12.59
C TRP A 65 -6.83 4.82 -13.25
N GLU A 66 -7.21 5.00 -14.50
CA GLU A 66 -7.74 3.97 -15.40
C GLU A 66 -6.90 3.92 -16.67
N HIS A 67 -6.82 2.77 -17.34
CA HIS A 67 -6.18 2.70 -18.65
C HIS A 67 -7.18 2.94 -19.78
N THR A 68 -6.69 3.33 -20.96
CA THR A 68 -7.49 3.63 -22.15
C THR A 68 -7.46 2.53 -23.22
N ILE A 69 -6.82 1.39 -22.93
CA ILE A 69 -6.64 0.28 -23.88
C ILE A 69 -7.89 -0.62 -23.91
N GLU A 70 -8.74 -0.44 -24.92
CA GLU A 70 -9.99 -1.18 -25.07
C GLU A 70 -9.81 -2.71 -25.17
N ALA A 71 -8.68 -3.19 -25.70
CA ALA A 71 -8.44 -4.63 -25.91
C ALA A 71 -8.26 -5.45 -24.63
N ILE A 72 -7.97 -4.79 -23.50
CA ILE A 72 -7.73 -5.45 -22.20
C ILE A 72 -8.62 -4.92 -21.09
N LYS A 73 -9.60 -4.09 -21.46
CA LYS A 73 -10.51 -3.43 -20.55
C LYS A 73 -11.45 -4.45 -19.93
N GLU A 74 -11.65 -4.34 -18.63
CA GLU A 74 -12.65 -5.12 -17.91
C GLU A 74 -13.84 -4.24 -17.51
N ASP A 75 -15.00 -4.88 -17.29
CA ASP A 75 -16.23 -4.19 -16.89
C ASP A 75 -16.27 -3.87 -15.38
N ASP A 76 -15.19 -4.19 -14.66
CA ASP A 76 -15.01 -3.95 -13.22
C ASP A 76 -13.77 -3.06 -12.94
N ASP A 77 -13.36 -2.98 -11.67
CA ASP A 77 -12.23 -2.15 -11.24
C ASP A 77 -10.87 -2.89 -11.30
N SER A 78 -10.81 -4.11 -11.86
CA SER A 78 -9.63 -4.99 -11.82
C SER A 78 -8.47 -4.56 -12.73
N ASP A 79 -8.68 -3.53 -13.56
CA ASP A 79 -7.72 -2.98 -14.50
C ASP A 79 -7.31 -1.52 -14.20
N LYS A 80 -7.72 -1.03 -13.03
CA LYS A 80 -7.43 0.30 -12.51
C LYS A 80 -6.28 0.26 -11.52
N GLY A 81 -5.75 1.44 -11.20
CA GLY A 81 -4.82 1.59 -10.10
C GLY A 81 -5.31 2.56 -9.05
N TYR A 82 -5.14 2.17 -7.79
CA TYR A 82 -5.50 2.96 -6.62
C TYR A 82 -4.37 2.92 -5.60
N ILE A 83 -4.00 4.10 -5.11
CA ILE A 83 -3.09 4.29 -3.98
C ILE A 83 -3.81 5.21 -3.01
N ASN A 84 -3.86 4.85 -1.73
CA ASN A 84 -4.40 5.71 -0.69
C ASN A 84 -3.64 5.51 0.62
N ILE A 85 -2.41 6.02 0.63
CA ILE A 85 -1.60 6.09 1.84
C ILE A 85 -2.21 7.15 2.75
N LEU A 86 -2.73 6.70 3.89
CA LEU A 86 -3.40 7.56 4.86
C LEU A 86 -2.43 8.54 5.52
N PRO A 87 -2.92 9.68 6.01
CA PRO A 87 -2.16 10.52 6.94
C PRO A 87 -1.75 9.74 8.19
N ILE A 88 -0.58 10.05 8.76
CA ILE A 88 0.01 9.29 9.86
C ILE A 88 -0.91 9.21 11.09
N GLN A 89 -1.63 10.29 11.42
CA GLN A 89 -2.56 10.31 12.54
C GLN A 89 -3.82 9.44 12.33
N GLU A 90 -4.14 9.14 11.07
CA GLU A 90 -5.24 8.23 10.73
C GLU A 90 -4.79 6.77 10.80
N ILE A 91 -3.50 6.49 10.55
CA ILE A 91 -2.90 5.15 10.67
C ILE A 91 -2.75 4.78 12.15
N PHE A 92 -2.15 5.67 12.93
CA PHE A 92 -1.80 5.42 14.33
C PHE A 92 -2.90 5.88 15.28
N ARG A 93 -4.03 5.17 15.23
CA ARG A 93 -5.20 5.35 16.10
C ARG A 93 -5.83 4.00 16.40
N ASP A 94 -6.84 4.01 17.27
CA ASP A 94 -7.66 2.83 17.50
C ASP A 94 -8.54 2.53 16.27
N TRP A 95 -8.38 1.32 15.72
CA TRP A 95 -9.14 0.81 14.57
C TRP A 95 -10.28 -0.12 14.98
N LYS A 96 -10.68 -0.08 16.25
CA LYS A 96 -11.90 -0.74 16.74
C LYS A 96 -13.12 -0.36 15.89
N ASN A 97 -13.94 -1.36 15.61
CA ASN A 97 -15.09 -1.33 14.71
C ASN A 97 -14.72 -1.11 13.23
N THR A 98 -13.46 -1.35 12.85
CA THR A 98 -13.01 -1.35 11.45
C THR A 98 -12.14 -2.56 11.16
N THR A 99 -10.98 -2.70 11.81
CA THR A 99 -10.13 -3.90 11.65
C THR A 99 -10.53 -5.02 12.61
N TRP A 100 -11.12 -4.66 13.76
CA TRP A 100 -11.54 -5.61 14.78
C TRP A 100 -12.80 -5.12 15.54
N PHE A 101 -13.64 -6.06 15.99
CA PHE A 101 -14.89 -5.86 16.73
C PHE A 101 -14.82 -6.59 18.09
N ASP A 102 -15.57 -6.10 19.10
CA ASP A 102 -15.61 -6.75 20.43
C ASP A 102 -16.27 -8.14 20.40
N THR A 103 -17.01 -8.45 19.35
CA THR A 103 -17.83 -9.66 19.24
C THR A 103 -17.27 -10.59 18.17
N GLY A 104 -16.37 -11.49 18.57
CA GLY A 104 -16.04 -12.68 17.77
C GLY A 104 -14.89 -12.54 16.77
N ASP A 105 -14.24 -11.38 16.69
CA ASP A 105 -13.05 -11.24 15.85
C ASP A 105 -11.81 -11.87 16.48
N ALA A 106 -10.93 -12.36 15.62
CA ALA A 106 -9.65 -12.91 16.05
C ALA A 106 -8.80 -11.81 16.71
N GLU A 107 -8.31 -12.09 17.93
CA GLU A 107 -7.43 -11.19 18.71
C GLU A 107 -6.22 -10.69 17.88
N GLU A 108 -5.83 -11.47 16.88
CA GLU A 108 -4.74 -11.15 15.96
C GLU A 108 -4.96 -9.86 15.16
N TYR A 109 -6.20 -9.44 14.87
CA TYR A 109 -6.47 -8.24 14.07
C TYR A 109 -6.39 -6.92 14.86
N LYS A 110 -6.34 -6.98 16.20
CA LYS A 110 -6.24 -5.78 17.06
C LYS A 110 -4.96 -4.97 16.83
N GLY A 111 -3.90 -5.65 16.38
CA GLY A 111 -2.61 -5.03 16.06
C GLY A 111 -2.50 -4.48 14.65
N VAL A 112 -3.53 -4.62 13.81
CA VAL A 112 -3.49 -4.17 12.42
C VAL A 112 -3.69 -2.67 12.36
N LEU A 113 -2.74 -1.98 11.71
CA LEU A 113 -2.78 -0.53 11.47
C LEU A 113 -2.81 -0.29 9.95
N PRO A 114 -4.00 -0.18 9.34
CA PRO A 114 -4.16 0.12 7.92
C PRO A 114 -3.40 1.37 7.51
N MET A 115 -2.60 1.25 6.46
CA MET A 115 -1.73 2.32 5.96
C MET A 115 -2.13 2.75 4.56
N ASP A 116 -2.32 1.80 3.64
CA ASP A 116 -2.62 2.05 2.23
C ASP A 116 -3.86 1.27 1.81
N PHE A 117 -4.99 1.97 1.66
CA PHE A 117 -6.24 1.37 1.23
C PHE A 117 -6.30 1.36 -0.30
N PHE A 118 -5.87 0.29 -0.95
CA PHE A 118 -6.00 0.16 -2.41
C PHE A 118 -7.40 -0.32 -2.85
N ILE A 119 -8.26 -0.77 -1.91
CA ILE A 119 -9.67 -1.09 -2.13
C ILE A 119 -10.45 -1.05 -0.80
N PRO A 120 -11.80 -0.94 -0.76
CA PRO A 120 -12.52 -0.86 0.52
C PRO A 120 -12.33 -2.06 1.46
N GLU A 121 -12.21 -3.27 0.92
CA GLU A 121 -12.12 -4.52 1.68
C GLU A 121 -10.69 -5.00 1.99
N ALA A 122 -9.65 -4.32 1.47
CA ALA A 122 -8.27 -4.72 1.72
C ALA A 122 -7.30 -3.53 1.80
N CYS A 123 -6.22 -3.72 2.56
CA CYS A 123 -5.18 -2.70 2.71
C CYS A 123 -3.78 -3.30 2.88
N ALA A 124 -2.77 -2.47 2.61
CA ALA A 124 -1.45 -2.68 3.18
C ALA A 124 -1.43 -2.07 4.59
N ALA A 125 -0.91 -2.80 5.56
CA ALA A 125 -0.97 -2.43 6.96
C ALA A 125 0.38 -2.63 7.64
N PHE A 126 0.63 -1.86 8.70
CA PHE A 126 1.59 -2.27 9.71
C PHE A 126 0.94 -3.27 10.67
N TYR A 127 1.79 -4.00 11.38
CA TYR A 127 1.38 -4.86 12.47
C TYR A 127 2.11 -4.50 13.76
N GLN A 128 1.34 -4.30 14.83
CA GLN A 128 1.85 -4.02 16.16
C GLN A 128 1.07 -4.84 17.19
N HIS A 129 1.70 -5.89 17.73
CA HIS A 129 1.13 -6.57 18.90
C HIS A 129 1.06 -5.61 20.10
N PRO A 130 0.06 -5.76 20.97
CA PRO A 130 -0.02 -4.99 22.22
C PRO A 130 1.30 -5.05 22.98
N GLU A 131 1.75 -3.89 23.48
CA GLU A 131 2.99 -3.72 24.25
C GLU A 131 4.30 -3.94 23.47
N GLN A 132 4.23 -4.27 22.17
CA GLN A 132 5.41 -4.40 21.31
C GLN A 132 5.68 -3.11 20.51
N GLU A 133 6.92 -2.96 20.06
CA GLU A 133 7.29 -1.94 19.09
C GLU A 133 6.66 -2.24 17.74
N LEU A 134 6.41 -1.18 16.96
CA LEU A 134 5.96 -1.31 15.57
C LEU A 134 7.00 -2.08 14.75
N GLN A 135 6.57 -3.16 14.11
CA GLN A 135 7.43 -3.88 13.18
C GLN A 135 7.59 -3.09 11.88
N ASN A 136 8.82 -2.95 11.38
CA ASN A 136 9.08 -2.38 10.06
C ASN A 136 8.83 -3.42 8.95
N THR A 137 7.63 -4.01 8.95
CA THR A 137 7.20 -5.01 8.00
C THR A 137 5.78 -4.68 7.57
N ILE A 138 5.52 -4.73 6.27
CA ILE A 138 4.19 -4.50 5.71
C ILE A 138 3.46 -5.82 5.57
N TYR A 139 2.17 -5.77 5.93
CA TYR A 139 1.24 -6.88 5.81
C TYR A 139 0.19 -6.53 4.78
N TYR A 140 -0.29 -7.55 4.07
CA TYR A 140 -1.58 -7.48 3.37
C TYR A 140 -2.66 -7.90 4.36
N HIS A 141 -3.72 -7.11 4.47
CA HIS A 141 -4.88 -7.45 5.27
C HIS A 141 -6.14 -7.39 4.41
N TYR A 142 -6.88 -8.50 4.37
CA TYR A 142 -8.26 -8.54 3.87
C TYR A 142 -9.18 -8.60 5.09
N PHE A 143 -10.07 -7.61 5.22
CA PHE A 143 -10.82 -7.39 6.47
C PHE A 143 -11.62 -8.63 6.87
N GLY A 144 -11.32 -9.14 8.06
CA GLY A 144 -12.01 -10.28 8.66
C GLY A 144 -11.59 -11.66 8.14
N GLU A 145 -10.76 -11.75 7.10
CA GLU A 145 -10.40 -13.05 6.48
C GLU A 145 -8.91 -13.37 6.59
N ASP A 146 -8.02 -12.45 6.20
CA ASP A 146 -6.60 -12.75 6.05
C ASP A 146 -5.70 -11.64 6.60
N LEU A 147 -4.58 -12.04 7.20
CA LEU A 147 -3.46 -11.17 7.53
C LEU A 147 -2.14 -11.84 7.11
N LEU A 148 -1.58 -11.40 5.98
CA LEU A 148 -0.43 -12.03 5.35
C LEU A 148 0.81 -11.13 5.46
N ASN A 149 1.88 -11.69 6.02
CA ASN A 149 3.17 -11.01 6.10
C ASN A 149 3.83 -10.99 4.71
N THR A 150 4.01 -9.80 4.13
CA THR A 150 4.68 -9.64 2.82
C THR A 150 6.20 -9.77 2.92
N ARG A 151 6.74 -9.66 4.15
CA ARG A 151 8.17 -9.63 4.51
C ARG A 151 8.95 -8.45 3.97
N TYR A 152 8.27 -7.51 3.33
CA TYR A 152 8.87 -6.28 2.86
C TYR A 152 8.83 -5.21 3.95
N THR A 153 9.92 -4.49 4.08
CA THR A 153 9.96 -3.26 4.89
C THR A 153 9.11 -2.16 4.26
N PHE A 154 8.83 -1.10 5.00
CA PHE A 154 8.10 0.05 4.47
C PHE A 154 8.75 0.65 3.22
N LEU A 155 10.08 0.82 3.21
CA LEU A 155 10.81 1.36 2.06
C LEU A 155 10.66 0.45 0.83
N GLU A 156 10.83 -0.86 1.02
CA GLU A 156 10.72 -1.84 -0.06
C GLU A 156 9.30 -1.95 -0.62
N TYR A 157 8.29 -1.81 0.26
CA TYR A 157 6.89 -1.72 -0.13
C TYR A 157 6.65 -0.48 -0.99
N ILE A 158 7.11 0.70 -0.55
CA ILE A 158 6.92 1.96 -1.31
C ILE A 158 7.58 1.88 -2.68
N ASP A 159 8.78 1.31 -2.78
CA ASP A 159 9.45 1.14 -4.06
C ASP A 159 8.63 0.25 -5.02
N ARG A 160 8.01 -0.82 -4.51
CA ARG A 160 7.17 -1.71 -5.32
C ARG A 160 5.80 -1.11 -5.63
N LEU A 161 5.21 -0.37 -4.70
CA LEU A 161 3.96 0.36 -4.91
C LEU A 161 4.10 1.35 -6.07
N ILE A 162 5.23 2.07 -6.12
CA ILE A 162 5.56 3.00 -7.19
C ILE A 162 5.73 2.28 -8.52
N GLU A 163 6.38 1.11 -8.53
CA GLU A 163 6.54 0.32 -9.76
C GLU A 163 5.24 -0.37 -10.20
N ALA A 164 4.37 -0.76 -9.26
CA ALA A 164 3.04 -1.26 -9.55
C ALA A 164 2.08 -0.14 -9.95
N ARG A 165 2.43 1.13 -9.65
CA ARG A 165 1.56 2.30 -9.80
C ARG A 165 0.20 2.12 -9.10
N GLY A 166 0.17 1.31 -8.04
CA GLY A 166 -1.06 0.96 -7.31
C GLY A 166 -2.05 0.09 -8.10
N TYR A 167 -1.62 -0.63 -9.14
CA TYR A 167 -2.51 -1.51 -9.91
C TYR A 167 -3.30 -2.46 -8.99
N PHE A 168 -4.58 -2.68 -9.29
CA PHE A 168 -5.49 -3.52 -8.52
C PHE A 168 -4.84 -4.81 -7.96
N TYR A 169 -4.86 -4.95 -6.63
CA TYR A 169 -4.33 -6.10 -5.88
C TYR A 169 -2.88 -6.52 -6.22
N TRP A 170 -2.05 -5.61 -6.73
CA TRP A 170 -0.64 -5.88 -7.01
C TRP A 170 0.11 -6.47 -5.81
N ILE A 171 -0.27 -6.13 -4.58
CA ILE A 171 0.36 -6.60 -3.33
C ILE A 171 0.28 -8.12 -3.16
N HIS A 172 -0.69 -8.81 -3.79
CA HIS A 172 -0.75 -10.28 -3.80
C HIS A 172 0.50 -10.90 -4.41
N THR A 173 1.18 -10.21 -5.34
CA THR A 173 2.44 -10.66 -5.92
C THR A 173 3.57 -10.78 -4.90
N LEU A 174 3.42 -10.14 -3.74
CA LEU A 174 4.39 -10.13 -2.64
C LEU A 174 4.10 -11.20 -1.57
N CYS A 175 2.91 -11.82 -1.60
CA CYS A 175 2.46 -12.78 -0.61
C CYS A 175 2.82 -14.21 -1.04
N ASN A 176 3.43 -14.98 -0.13
CA ASN A 176 3.64 -16.41 -0.35
C ASN A 176 2.28 -17.13 -0.43
N GLY A 177 2.14 -18.07 -1.37
CA GLY A 177 0.91 -18.85 -1.58
C GLY A 177 -0.09 -18.22 -2.56
N PHE A 178 0.21 -17.04 -3.11
CA PHE A 178 -0.63 -16.34 -4.09
C PHE A 178 -0.04 -16.41 -5.50
N GLU A 179 0.99 -17.21 -5.74
CA GLU A 179 1.72 -17.27 -7.01
C GLU A 179 0.83 -17.74 -8.17
N GLU A 180 -0.15 -18.61 -7.89
CA GLU A 180 -1.14 -19.13 -8.84
C GLU A 180 -2.49 -18.40 -8.75
N ASN A 181 -2.54 -17.24 -8.06
CA ASN A 181 -3.76 -16.46 -7.94
C ASN A 181 -4.10 -15.76 -9.27
N LEU A 182 -5.35 -15.84 -9.72
CA LEU A 182 -5.82 -15.23 -10.97
C LEU A 182 -5.56 -13.72 -11.04
N THR A 183 -5.58 -13.03 -9.90
CA THR A 183 -5.28 -11.61 -9.81
C THR A 183 -3.79 -11.33 -10.07
N VAL A 184 -2.89 -12.19 -9.57
CA VAL A 184 -1.45 -12.11 -9.84
C VAL A 184 -1.17 -12.39 -11.32
N GLU A 185 -1.81 -13.41 -11.91
CA GLU A 185 -1.72 -13.67 -13.35
C GLU A 185 -2.23 -12.50 -14.19
N GLY A 186 -3.37 -11.91 -13.79
CA GLY A 186 -3.96 -10.73 -14.42
C GLY A 186 -3.03 -9.53 -14.40
N PHE A 187 -2.46 -9.21 -13.24
CA PHE A 187 -1.45 -8.17 -13.06
C PHE A 187 -0.27 -8.38 -14.01
N ARG A 188 0.36 -9.57 -13.98
CA ARG A 188 1.54 -9.89 -14.82
C ARG A 188 1.24 -9.84 -16.31
N ARG A 189 0.01 -10.20 -16.72
CA ARG A 189 -0.43 -10.15 -18.12
C ARG A 189 -0.68 -8.74 -18.61
N LYS A 190 -1.32 -7.89 -17.78
CA LYS A 190 -1.80 -6.56 -18.20
C LYS A 190 -0.76 -5.45 -18.02
N MET A 191 0.01 -5.46 -16.93
CA MET A 191 1.03 -4.44 -16.66
C MET A 191 1.99 -4.17 -17.84
N PRO A 192 2.59 -5.16 -18.52
CA PRO A 192 3.47 -4.90 -19.65
C PRO A 192 2.76 -4.34 -20.89
N LEU A 193 1.43 -4.44 -20.97
CA LEU A 193 0.64 -3.86 -22.06
C LEU A 193 0.32 -2.38 -21.79
N ILE A 194 0.28 -1.98 -20.52
CA ILE A 194 -0.01 -0.61 -20.08
C ILE A 194 1.29 0.20 -19.93
N PHE A 195 2.36 -0.43 -19.42
CA PHE A 195 3.62 0.21 -19.05
C PHE A 195 4.82 -0.48 -19.69
N ASP A 196 5.45 0.20 -20.65
CA ASP A 196 6.64 -0.31 -21.37
C ASP A 196 7.86 -0.52 -20.44
N ASP A 197 7.91 0.15 -19.29
CA ASP A 197 8.97 0.05 -18.28
C ASP A 197 8.68 -0.98 -17.16
N TYR A 198 7.67 -1.84 -17.34
CA TYR A 198 7.33 -2.88 -16.37
C TYR A 198 8.47 -3.89 -16.15
N ASN A 199 8.71 -4.25 -14.89
CA ASN A 199 9.73 -5.22 -14.48
C ASN A 199 9.15 -6.25 -13.50
N ASP A 200 8.80 -7.44 -14.00
CA ASP A 200 8.21 -8.53 -13.21
C ASP A 200 9.11 -8.99 -12.05
N HIS A 201 10.44 -8.87 -12.17
CA HIS A 201 11.39 -9.31 -11.14
C HIS A 201 11.21 -8.63 -9.77
N LEU A 202 10.47 -7.53 -9.71
CA LEU A 202 10.15 -6.82 -8.48
C LEU A 202 8.95 -7.42 -7.72
N PHE A 203 8.16 -8.27 -8.38
CA PHE A 203 6.84 -8.72 -7.97
C PHE A 203 6.82 -10.22 -7.68
N HIS A 204 7.61 -10.60 -6.68
CA HIS A 204 7.68 -11.95 -6.15
C HIS A 204 7.75 -11.93 -4.62
N PRO A 205 7.25 -12.97 -3.92
CA PRO A 205 7.41 -13.07 -2.48
C PRO A 205 8.88 -13.31 -2.10
N ILE A 206 9.29 -12.83 -0.93
CA ILE A 206 10.59 -13.20 -0.34
C ILE A 206 10.47 -14.62 0.24
N SER A 207 11.26 -15.55 -0.30
CA SER A 207 11.33 -16.93 0.19
C SER A 207 11.70 -16.99 1.68
N ALA A 208 11.18 -17.98 2.40
CA ALA A 208 11.62 -18.24 3.77
C ALA A 208 13.04 -18.80 3.72
N GLY A 209 14.01 -18.01 4.16
CA GLY A 209 15.37 -18.50 4.45
C GLY A 209 15.40 -19.36 5.70
#